data_AF-A0A2Z6A011-F1
#
_entry.id   AF-A0A2Z6A011-F1
#
_cell.length_a   1.000
_cell.length_b   1.000
_cell.length_c   1.000
_cell.angle_alpha   90.00
_cell.angle_beta   90.00
_cell.angle_gamma   90.00
#
_symmetry.space_group_name_H-M   'P 1'
#
loop_
_entity.id
_entity.type
_entity.pdbx_description
1 polymer ?
#
loop_
_entity_poly.entity_id
_entity_poly.type
_entity_poly.pdbx_seq_one_letter_code
_entity_poly.pdbx_strand_id
1 'polypeptide(L)'
;HYPINFVTPGIMIPGALMLDFTMYLTRNWLVTALVGGGFFGLLSMADYMAHLYVRTGTPEYVRHIEQGSLRTFGGHTTVIASF
;
A
#
# COMPACT_ATOMS: atom_id res chain seq x y z
N HIS A 1 8.93 -0.18 -25.67
CA HIS A 1 9.41 -0.99 -24.53
C HIS A 1 9.39 -0.09 -23.30
N TYR A 2 8.66 -0.48 -22.25
CA TYR A 2 8.58 0.31 -21.01
C TYR A 2 9.77 -0.04 -20.10
N PRO A 3 10.42 0.94 -19.45
CA PRO A 3 11.49 0.65 -18.50
C PRO A 3 10.93 -0.15 -17.32
N ILE A 4 11.72 -1.08 -16.77
CA ILE A 4 11.27 -2.01 -15.72
C ILE A 4 10.73 -1.30 -14.47
N ASN A 5 11.24 -0.11 -14.15
CA ASN A 5 10.80 0.74 -13.03
C ASN A 5 9.35 1.25 -13.15
N PHE A 6 8.73 1.18 -14.35
CA PHE A 6 7.33 1.56 -14.56
C PHE A 6 6.36 0.40 -14.42
N VAL A 7 6.86 -0.84 -14.36
CA VAL A 7 6.05 -2.06 -14.31
C VAL A 7 6.45 -2.94 -13.14
N THR A 8 7.17 -2.39 -12.16
CA THR A 8 7.44 -3.09 -10.91
C THR A 8 6.11 -3.37 -10.19
N PRO A 9 5.82 -4.63 -9.85
CA PRO A 9 4.65 -4.97 -9.05
C PRO A 9 4.79 -4.39 -7.63
N GLY A 10 3.67 -4.18 -6.94
CA GLY A 10 3.67 -3.81 -5.53
C GLY A 10 4.36 -4.87 -4.66
N ILE A 11 5.11 -4.44 -3.65
CA ILE A 11 5.87 -5.34 -2.76
C ILE A 11 4.94 -5.79 -1.62
N MET A 12 4.44 -7.03 -1.69
CA MET A 12 3.51 -7.59 -0.70
C MET A 12 4.18 -8.57 0.28
N ILE A 13 5.43 -8.96 0.02
CA ILE A 13 6.15 -10.02 0.76
C ILE A 13 6.29 -9.69 2.25
N PRO A 14 6.69 -8.47 2.66
CA PRO A 14 6.87 -8.17 4.07
C PRO A 14 5.54 -8.20 4.85
N GLY A 15 4.44 -7.71 4.23
CA GLY A 15 3.10 -7.77 4.81
C GLY A 15 2.60 -9.21 4.95
N ALA A 16 2.80 -10.04 3.93
CA ALA A 16 2.41 -11.45 3.96
C ALA A 16 3.13 -12.24 5.06
N LEU A 17 4.43 -12.01 5.25
CA LEU A 17 5.19 -12.64 6.33
C LEU A 17 4.66 -12.28 7.72
N MET A 18 4.30 -11.01 7.94
CA MET A 18 3.68 -10.59 9.22
C MET A 18 2.33 -11.27 9.46
N LEU A 19 1.53 -11.48 8.41
CA LEU A 19 0.28 -12.23 8.50
C LEU A 19 0.52 -13.71 8.85
N ASP A 20 1.52 -14.34 8.24
CA ASP A 20 1.90 -15.73 8.53
C ASP A 20 2.43 -15.88 9.96
N PHE A 21 3.25 -14.95 10.46
CA PHE A 21 3.75 -14.96 11.83
C PHE A 21 2.64 -14.76 12.86
N THR A 22 1.70 -13.84 12.61
CA THR A 22 0.57 -13.61 13.53
C THR A 22 -0.34 -14.84 13.59
N MET A 23 -0.62 -15.50 12.46
CA MET A 23 -1.31 -16.80 12.43
C MET A 23 -0.55 -17.88 13.18
N TYR A 24 0.76 -17.96 12.97
CA TYR A 24 1.59 -19.00 13.58
C TYR A 24 1.67 -18.87 15.11
N LEU A 25 1.83 -17.64 15.63
CA LEU A 25 1.94 -17.38 17.07
C LEU A 25 0.58 -17.46 17.79
N THR A 26 -0.48 -16.91 17.20
CA THR A 26 -1.76 -16.76 17.90
C THR A 26 -2.75 -17.89 17.60
N ARG A 27 -2.52 -18.65 16.52
CA ARG A 27 -3.38 -19.75 16.03
C ARG A 27 -4.87 -19.40 16.02
N ASN A 28 -5.18 -18.11 15.85
CA ASN A 28 -6.51 -17.58 15.96
C ASN A 28 -6.76 -16.61 14.80
N TRP A 29 -7.68 -16.99 13.93
CA TRP A 29 -8.04 -16.25 12.74
C TRP A 29 -8.56 -14.83 13.05
N LEU A 30 -9.25 -14.63 14.19
CA LEU A 30 -9.73 -13.31 14.60
C LEU A 30 -8.59 -12.38 14.97
N VAL A 31 -7.58 -12.91 15.66
CA VAL A 31 -6.40 -12.13 16.08
C VAL A 31 -5.56 -11.76 14.88
N THR A 32 -5.38 -12.68 13.92
CA THR A 32 -4.72 -12.40 12.64
C THR A 32 -5.49 -11.36 11.82
N ALA A 33 -6.81 -11.45 11.73
CA ALA A 33 -7.61 -10.48 10.97
C ALA A 33 -7.44 -9.05 11.52
N LEU A 34 -7.40 -8.90 12.85
CA LEU A 34 -7.25 -7.60 13.49
C LEU A 34 -5.80 -7.09 13.44
N VAL A 35 -4.85 -7.91 13.87
CA VAL A 35 -3.45 -7.50 14.05
C VAL A 35 -2.66 -7.66 12.76
N GLY A 36 -2.71 -8.84 12.15
CA GLY A 36 -2.04 -9.12 10.87
C GLY A 36 -2.60 -8.29 9.72
N GLY A 37 -3.92 -8.08 9.67
CA GLY A 37 -4.56 -7.19 8.69
C GLY A 37 -4.10 -5.73 8.80
N GLY A 38 -4.01 -5.19 10.01
CA GLY A 38 -3.51 -3.83 10.25
C GLY A 38 -2.03 -3.67 9.85
N PHE A 39 -1.17 -4.62 10.21
CA PHE A 39 0.25 -4.58 9.82
C PHE A 39 0.45 -4.78 8.31
N PHE A 40 -0.41 -5.54 7.65
CA PHE A 40 -0.38 -5.74 6.20
C PHE A 40 -0.65 -4.43 5.45
N GLY A 41 -1.67 -3.66 5.87
CA GLY A 41 -2.00 -2.36 5.29
C GLY A 41 -0.88 -1.32 5.46
N LEU A 42 -0.31 -1.25 6.68
CA LEU A 42 0.77 -0.31 6.99
C LEU A 42 2.05 -0.58 6.20
N LEU A 43 2.44 -1.85 6.04
CA LEU A 43 3.68 -2.23 5.39
C LEU A 43 3.59 -2.24 3.86
N SER A 44 2.43 -2.60 3.31
CA SER A 44 2.19 -2.59 1.86
C SER A 44 2.11 -1.17 1.28
N MET A 45 1.62 -0.19 2.03
CA MET A 45 1.47 1.19 1.56
C MET A 45 2.79 1.98 1.62
N ALA A 46 3.68 1.64 2.55
CA ALA A 46 5.02 2.23 2.65
C ALA A 46 5.85 2.02 1.37
N ASP A 47 5.67 0.88 0.70
CA ASP A 47 6.38 0.53 -0.53
C ASP A 47 5.74 1.13 -1.81
N TYR A 48 4.53 1.71 -1.73
CA TYR A 48 3.83 2.35 -2.87
C TYR A 48 4.45 3.70 -3.28
N MET A 49 5.25 4.33 -2.41
CA MET A 49 5.90 5.62 -2.67
C MET A 49 6.95 5.59 -3.79
N ALA A 50 7.30 4.42 -4.32
CA ALA A 50 8.31 4.25 -5.37
C ALA A 50 7.78 4.40 -6.82
N HIS A 51 6.47 4.60 -7.04
CA HIS A 51 5.85 4.53 -8.38
C HIS A 51 5.60 5.88 -9.09
N LEU A 52 6.28 6.96 -8.70
CA LEU A 52 6.08 8.30 -9.27
C LEU A 52 6.87 8.52 -10.57
N TYR A 53 6.52 7.79 -11.64
CA TYR A 53 6.99 8.12 -12.99
C TYR A 53 5.85 8.22 -14.01
N VAL A 54 5.90 9.26 -14.85
CA VAL A 54 4.88 9.66 -15.84
C VAL A 54 4.77 8.62 -16.97
N ARG A 55 3.61 7.97 -17.11
CA ARG A 55 3.30 7.08 -18.25
C ARG A 55 2.68 7.88 -19.41
N THR A 56 3.22 7.76 -20.62
CA THR A 56 2.76 8.48 -21.83
C THR A 56 1.53 7.88 -22.52
N GLY A 57 1.05 6.70 -22.09
CA GLY A 57 -0.11 5.99 -22.69
C GLY A 57 -1.39 6.00 -21.86
N THR A 58 -1.36 6.55 -20.65
CA THR A 58 -2.53 6.74 -19.76
C THR A 58 -2.45 8.17 -19.21
N PRO A 59 -3.18 9.13 -19.79
CA PRO A 59 -3.03 10.53 -19.43
C PRO A 59 -3.43 10.77 -17.97
N GLU A 60 -2.81 11.76 -17.34
CA GLU A 60 -2.84 12.00 -15.89
C GLU A 60 -4.26 12.15 -15.32
N TYR A 61 -5.19 12.71 -16.09
CA TYR A 61 -6.60 12.87 -15.70
C TYR A 61 -7.38 11.56 -15.56
N VAL A 62 -6.85 10.43 -16.05
CA VAL A 62 -7.47 9.10 -15.88
C VAL A 62 -7.00 8.43 -14.58
N ARG A 63 -5.98 8.99 -13.90
CA ARG A 63 -5.42 8.41 -12.69
C ARG A 63 -6.32 8.75 -11.50
N HIS A 64 -6.94 7.72 -10.91
CA HIS A 64 -7.48 7.83 -9.55
C HIS A 64 -6.34 7.81 -8.54
N ILE A 65 -5.81 8.99 -8.24
CA ILE A 65 -4.77 9.25 -7.23
C ILE A 65 -5.21 10.41 -6.35
N GLU A 66 -4.58 10.58 -5.20
CA GLU A 66 -4.85 11.70 -4.31
C GLU A 66 -4.50 13.04 -5.01
N GLN A 67 -5.48 13.94 -5.14
CA GLN A 67 -5.31 15.32 -5.65
C GLN A 67 -5.52 16.38 -4.55
N GLY A 68 -5.65 15.95 -3.29
CA GLY A 68 -6.00 16.77 -2.15
C GLY A 68 -7.50 17.11 -2.10
N SER A 69 -7.99 17.38 -0.90
CA SER A 69 -9.36 17.88 -0.67
C SER A 69 -9.31 19.01 0.37
N LEU A 70 -10.31 19.89 0.38
CA LEU A 70 -10.42 20.98 1.35
C LEU A 70 -10.51 20.51 2.81
N ARG A 71 -10.68 19.20 3.03
CA ARG A 71 -10.75 18.54 4.34
C ARG A 71 -9.48 17.75 4.70
N THR A 72 -8.49 17.67 3.81
CA THR A 72 -7.27 16.87 4.05
C THR A 72 -6.16 17.75 4.60
N PHE A 73 -5.59 17.36 5.74
CA PHE A 73 -4.33 17.91 6.23
C PHE A 73 -3.18 17.18 5.53
N GLY A 74 -2.40 17.90 4.72
CA GLY A 74 -1.31 17.33 3.94
C GLY A 74 -0.28 16.59 4.81
N GLY A 75 0.25 15.47 4.29
CA GLY A 75 1.28 14.68 4.97
C GLY A 75 0.75 13.54 5.86
N HIS A 76 -0.54 13.51 6.19
CA HIS A 76 -1.15 12.41 6.96
C HIS A 76 -1.95 11.42 6.11
N THR A 77 -2.25 11.76 4.86
CA THR A 77 -3.13 10.96 3.99
C THR A 77 -2.62 9.55 3.74
N THR A 78 -1.29 9.39 3.70
CA THR A 78 -0.60 8.12 3.49
C THR A 78 -0.75 7.17 4.67
N VAL A 79 -0.73 7.70 5.89
CA VAL A 79 -0.92 6.95 7.14
C VAL A 79 -2.39 6.65 7.36
N ILE A 80 -3.28 7.59 7.01
CA ILE A 80 -4.72 7.40 7.17
C ILE A 80 -5.25 6.37 6.16
N ALA A 81 -4.70 6.30 4.95
CA ALA A 81 -5.10 5.33 3.92
C ALA A 81 -4.60 3.91 4.20
N SER A 82 -3.64 3.72 5.11
CA SER A 82 -3.05 2.42 5.43
C SER A 82 -3.62 1.76 6.69
N PHE A 83 -4.46 2.46 7.45
CA PHE A 83 -5.24 1.97 8.58
C PHE A 83 -6.64 1.51 8.14
#